data_AF-A0A7J3B9K0-F1
#
_entry.id   AF-A0A7J3B9K0-F1
#
_cell.length_a   1.000
_cell.length_b   1.000
_cell.length_c   1.000
_cell.angle_alpha   90.00
_cell.angle_beta   90.00
_cell.angle_gamma   90.00
#
_symmetry.space_group_name_H-M   'P 1'
#
loop_
_entity.id
_entity.type
_entity.pdbx_description
1 polymer ?
#
loop_
_entity_poly.entity_id
_entity_poly.type
_entity_poly.pdbx_seq_one_letter_code
_entity_poly.pdbx_strand_id
1 'polypeptide(L)'
;MEDNNNKIYKPNANSAFKSEIKSDIEENVNKFNDPVVLGELVYKLLEERENTNRILKNILAKLEAIESRMKEPEETEILLPEIDEEILAFVKESGKVTAEDVKNRFNYRGKNAASARLNRLCDSGLLHKKQVGKKVFFFP
;
A
#
# COMPACT_ATOMS: atom_id res chain seq x y z
N MET A 1 -36.90 -53.95 53.04
CA MET A 1 -37.70 -52.99 52.27
C MET A 1 -37.80 -51.74 53.09
N GLU A 2 -37.06 -50.70 52.70
CA GLU A 2 -37.48 -49.28 52.68
C GLU A 2 -36.23 -48.45 52.34
N ASP A 3 -36.35 -47.76 51.22
CA ASP A 3 -35.31 -47.02 50.52
C ASP A 3 -34.79 -45.85 51.36
N ASN A 4 -33.54 -45.93 51.80
CA ASN A 4 -32.81 -44.79 52.33
C ASN A 4 -32.21 -44.00 51.17
N ASN A 5 -33.10 -43.38 50.39
CA ASN A 5 -32.80 -42.70 49.15
C ASN A 5 -32.09 -41.37 49.43
N ASN A 6 -30.85 -41.27 48.96
CA ASN A 6 -30.15 -40.04 48.57
C ASN A 6 -30.04 -38.89 49.59
N LYS A 7 -29.02 -38.94 50.45
CA LYS A 7 -28.25 -37.73 50.79
C LYS A 7 -27.37 -37.34 49.60
N ILE A 8 -27.97 -36.75 48.56
CA ILE A 8 -27.22 -36.00 47.56
C ILE A 8 -27.10 -34.58 48.10
N TYR A 9 -25.95 -34.27 48.69
CA TYR A 9 -25.55 -32.89 48.94
C TYR A 9 -24.60 -32.45 47.82
N LYS A 10 -24.90 -31.25 47.28
CA LYS A 10 -24.09 -30.31 46.46
C LYS A 10 -24.58 -30.12 45.00
N PRO A 11 -24.41 -28.92 44.38
CA PRO A 11 -23.78 -27.67 44.89
C PRO A 11 -24.63 -26.39 44.66
N ASN A 12 -24.60 -25.43 45.58
CA ASN A 12 -25.18 -24.08 45.37
C ASN A 12 -24.12 -23.02 44.98
N ALA A 13 -22.99 -23.45 44.38
CA ALA A 13 -21.88 -22.58 44.02
C ALA A 13 -22.19 -21.68 42.80
N ASN A 14 -22.95 -22.17 41.82
CA ASN A 14 -23.31 -21.40 40.62
C ASN A 14 -24.31 -20.28 40.90
N SER A 15 -25.16 -20.42 41.92
CA SER A 15 -26.15 -19.41 42.30
C SER A 15 -25.47 -18.21 42.97
N ALA A 16 -24.61 -18.49 43.95
CA ALA A 16 -23.86 -17.47 44.69
C ALA A 16 -22.90 -16.66 43.80
N PHE A 17 -22.16 -17.35 42.92
CA PHE A 17 -21.27 -16.69 41.96
C PHE A 17 -22.03 -15.79 40.97
N LYS A 18 -23.21 -16.24 40.50
CA LYS A 18 -24.05 -15.44 39.60
C LYS A 18 -24.65 -14.22 40.29
N SER A 19 -25.01 -14.31 41.57
CA SER A 19 -25.47 -13.16 42.35
C SER A 19 -24.35 -12.15 42.64
N GLU A 20 -23.14 -12.63 42.89
CA GLU A 20 -21.96 -11.79 43.11
C GLU A 20 -21.61 -10.99 41.85
N ILE A 21 -21.51 -11.66 40.69
CA ILE A 21 -21.32 -10.98 39.39
C ILE A 21 -22.43 -9.96 39.11
N LYS A 22 -23.69 -10.31 39.40
CA LYS A 22 -24.82 -9.39 39.18
C LYS A 22 -24.72 -8.16 40.06
N SER A 23 -24.34 -8.33 41.32
CA SER A 23 -24.10 -7.24 42.27
C SER A 23 -22.97 -6.33 41.80
N ASP A 24 -21.85 -6.90 41.37
CA ASP A 24 -20.71 -6.14 40.86
C ASP A 24 -21.06 -5.33 39.61
N ILE A 25 -21.85 -5.91 38.69
CA ILE A 25 -22.32 -5.21 37.50
C ILE A 25 -23.26 -4.07 37.89
N GLU A 26 -24.22 -4.30 38.80
CA GLU A 26 -25.16 -3.28 39.26
C GLU A 26 -24.43 -2.12 39.97
N GLU A 27 -23.42 -2.43 40.80
CA GLU A 27 -22.61 -1.40 41.46
C GLU A 27 -21.80 -0.56 40.46
N ASN A 28 -21.23 -1.20 39.43
CA ASN A 28 -20.52 -0.49 38.37
C ASN A 28 -21.45 0.32 37.47
N VAL A 29 -22.63 -0.21 37.12
CA VAL A 29 -23.67 0.51 36.38
C VAL A 29 -24.13 1.76 37.15
N ASN A 30 -24.25 1.67 38.47
CA ASN A 30 -24.58 2.82 39.30
C ASN A 30 -23.47 3.89 39.30
N LYS A 31 -22.19 3.51 39.17
CA LYS A 31 -21.08 4.45 38.96
C LYS A 31 -21.16 5.17 37.60
N PHE A 32 -21.73 4.55 36.58
CA PHE A 32 -21.99 5.20 35.27
C PHE A 32 -23.19 6.16 35.29
N ASN A 33 -24.07 6.06 36.28
CA ASN A 33 -25.16 7.02 36.48
C ASN A 33 -24.70 8.30 37.20
N ASP A 34 -23.44 8.34 37.68
CA ASP A 34 -22.84 9.55 38.22
C ASP A 34 -22.52 10.53 37.06
N PRO A 35 -23.14 11.74 37.03
CA PRO A 35 -22.89 12.72 35.98
C PRO A 35 -21.43 13.19 35.92
N VAL A 36 -20.67 13.10 37.01
CA VAL A 36 -19.24 13.45 37.03
C VAL A 36 -18.43 12.42 36.26
N VAL A 37 -18.67 11.12 36.51
CA VAL A 37 -18.02 10.02 35.80
C VAL A 37 -18.36 10.06 34.31
N LEU A 38 -19.63 10.30 33.98
CA LEU A 38 -20.06 10.45 32.59
C LEU A 38 -19.38 11.65 31.92
N GLY A 39 -19.25 12.77 32.62
CA GLY A 39 -18.55 13.97 32.14
C GLY A 39 -17.08 13.71 31.84
N GLU A 40 -16.37 12.99 32.71
CA GLU A 40 -14.97 12.60 32.50
C GLU A 40 -14.81 11.68 31.29
N LEU A 41 -15.70 10.69 31.13
CA LEU A 41 -15.69 9.79 29.97
C LEU A 41 -15.94 10.55 28.66
N VAL A 42 -16.90 11.47 28.64
CA VAL A 42 -17.18 12.32 27.47
C VAL A 42 -15.98 13.21 27.16
N TYR A 43 -15.34 13.79 28.18
CA TYR A 43 -14.12 14.59 28.00
C TYR A 43 -13.00 13.76 27.39
N LYS A 44 -12.75 12.55 27.91
CA LYS A 44 -11.76 11.62 27.35
C LYS A 44 -12.06 11.24 25.91
N LEU A 45 -13.33 11.00 25.58
CA LEU A 45 -13.75 10.75 24.20
C LEU A 45 -13.50 11.94 23.27
N LEU A 46 -13.72 13.17 23.75
CA LEU A 46 -13.43 14.38 22.97
C LEU A 46 -11.92 14.53 22.72
N GLU A 47 -11.09 14.28 23.73
CA GLU A 47 -9.63 14.31 23.63
C GLU A 47 -9.13 13.28 22.60
N GLU A 48 -9.60 12.04 22.68
CA GLU A 48 -9.24 10.99 21.71
C GLU A 48 -9.76 11.29 20.30
N ARG A 49 -10.95 11.88 20.17
CA ARG A 49 -11.47 12.33 18.87
C ARG A 49 -10.60 13.42 18.26
N GLU A 50 -10.16 14.39 19.05
CA GLU A 50 -9.26 15.45 18.59
C GLU A 50 -7.91 14.88 18.15
N ASN A 51 -7.34 13.96 18.94
CA ASN A 51 -6.10 13.28 18.61
C ASN A 51 -6.22 12.47 17.31
N THR A 52 -7.31 11.71 17.15
CA THR A 52 -7.62 10.93 15.94
C THR A 52 -7.71 11.85 14.72
N ASN A 53 -8.42 12.97 14.81
CA ASN A 53 -8.54 13.93 13.71
C ASN A 53 -7.18 14.52 13.31
N ARG A 54 -6.31 14.81 14.29
CA ARG A 54 -4.94 15.28 14.03
C ARG A 54 -4.13 14.24 13.27
N ILE A 55 -4.22 12.96 13.68
CA ILE A 55 -3.55 11.85 12.99
C ILE A 55 -4.06 11.73 11.56
N LEU A 56 -5.37 11.78 11.33
CA LEU A 56 -5.98 11.72 10.00
C LEU A 56 -5.50 12.84 9.09
N LYS A 57 -5.44 14.09 9.58
CA LYS A 57 -4.89 15.23 8.83
C LYS A 57 -3.43 14.99 8.41
N ASN A 58 -2.62 14.45 9.30
CA ASN A 58 -1.22 14.15 9.01
C ASN A 58 -1.07 13.02 7.97
N ILE A 59 -1.93 11.99 8.03
CA ILE A 59 -1.94 10.91 7.05
C ILE A 59 -2.34 11.47 5.68
N LEU A 60 -3.38 12.29 5.61
CA LEU A 60 -3.86 12.89 4.37
C LEU A 60 -2.77 13.75 3.70
N ALA A 61 -2.10 14.62 4.46
CA ALA A 61 -0.99 15.41 3.95
C ALA A 61 0.18 14.56 3.42
N LYS A 62 0.47 13.41 4.06
CA LYS A 62 1.49 12.48 3.57
C LYS A 62 1.07 11.77 2.29
N LEU A 63 -0.21 11.41 2.16
CA LEU A 63 -0.75 10.80 0.94
C LEU A 63 -0.66 11.77 -0.23
N GLU A 64 -1.08 13.04 -0.06
CA GLU A 64 -0.95 14.07 -1.10
C GLU A 64 0.51 14.30 -1.52
N ALA A 65 1.45 14.27 -0.56
CA ALA A 65 2.88 14.38 -0.84
C ALA A 65 3.44 13.17 -1.61
N ILE A 66 2.86 11.98 -1.41
CA ILE A 66 3.22 10.77 -2.16
C ILE A 66 2.58 10.82 -3.55
N GLU A 67 1.29 11.11 -3.64
CA GLU A 67 0.56 11.23 -4.92
C GLU A 67 1.19 12.29 -5.83
N SER A 68 1.61 13.42 -5.30
CA SER A 68 2.33 14.44 -6.09
C SER A 68 3.69 13.98 -6.61
N ARG A 69 4.37 13.07 -5.91
CA ARG A 69 5.61 12.43 -6.39
C ARG A 69 5.36 11.28 -7.35
N MET A 70 4.19 10.65 -7.25
CA MET A 70 3.75 9.50 -8.04
C MET A 70 2.86 9.88 -9.22
N LYS A 71 2.49 11.16 -9.40
CA LYS A 71 2.00 11.67 -10.67
C LYS A 71 3.10 11.41 -11.69
N GLU A 72 3.00 10.26 -12.34
CA GLU A 72 3.71 9.99 -13.57
C GLU A 72 3.44 11.17 -14.50
N PRO A 73 4.45 11.63 -15.28
CA PRO A 73 4.17 12.57 -16.34
C PRO A 73 3.00 11.98 -17.13
N GLU A 74 1.92 12.75 -17.30
CA GLU A 74 0.80 12.37 -18.16
C GLU A 74 1.41 11.71 -19.39
N GLU A 75 0.97 10.49 -19.74
CA GLU A 75 1.32 9.83 -20.99
C GLU A 75 0.89 10.77 -22.11
N THR A 76 1.71 11.77 -22.42
CA THR A 76 1.69 12.43 -23.70
C THR A 76 1.92 11.27 -24.65
N GLU A 77 0.93 10.92 -25.45
CA GLU A 77 1.13 10.05 -26.60
C GLU A 77 2.24 10.69 -27.42
N ILE A 78 3.48 10.28 -27.16
CA ILE A 78 4.65 10.75 -27.90
C ILE A 78 4.44 10.12 -29.27
N LEU A 79 3.96 10.91 -30.22
CA LEU A 79 3.88 10.50 -31.61
C LEU A 79 5.32 10.22 -32.09
N LEU A 80 5.67 8.94 -32.11
CA LEU A 80 6.97 8.48 -32.56
C LEU A 80 6.92 8.30 -34.09
N PRO A 81 8.03 8.55 -34.79
CA PRO A 81 8.19 8.05 -36.15
C PRO A 81 8.02 6.52 -36.17
N GLU A 82 7.37 5.98 -37.21
CA GLU A 82 7.12 4.54 -37.40
C GLU A 82 8.37 3.67 -37.16
N ILE A 83 9.52 4.10 -37.67
CA ILE A 83 10.81 3.40 -37.46
C ILE A 83 11.21 3.36 -35.98
N ASP A 84 10.93 4.42 -35.22
CA ASP A 84 11.26 4.48 -33.80
C ASP A 84 10.32 3.55 -33.00
N GLU A 85 9.06 3.41 -33.39
CA GLU A 85 8.12 2.42 -32.83
C GLU A 85 8.58 0.99 -33.11
N GLU A 86 8.99 0.68 -34.34
CA GLU A 86 9.52 -0.63 -34.70
C GLU A 86 10.79 -0.98 -33.93
N ILE A 87 11.71 -0.02 -33.75
CA ILE A 87 12.91 -0.20 -32.93
C ILE A 87 12.52 -0.53 -31.48
N LEU A 88 11.53 0.17 -30.93
CA LEU A 88 11.05 -0.02 -29.57
C LEU A 88 10.41 -1.41 -29.39
N ALA A 89 9.60 -1.84 -30.35
CA ALA A 89 9.06 -3.20 -30.39
C ALA A 89 10.16 -4.26 -30.46
N PHE A 90 11.19 -4.03 -31.29
CA PHE A 90 12.34 -4.91 -31.40
C PHE A 90 13.14 -5.01 -30.09
N VAL A 91 13.31 -3.90 -29.36
CA VAL A 91 14.00 -3.89 -28.06
C VAL A 91 13.18 -4.63 -27.01
N LYS A 92 11.85 -4.46 -26.99
CA LYS A 92 10.92 -5.18 -26.09
C LYS A 92 10.94 -6.68 -26.34
N GLU A 93 10.96 -7.11 -27.60
CA GLU A 93 11.04 -8.53 -27.98
C GLU A 93 12.40 -9.14 -27.62
N SER A 94 13.49 -8.42 -27.88
CA SER A 94 14.86 -8.91 -27.64
C SER A 94 15.30 -8.80 -26.17
N GLY A 95 14.60 -8.00 -25.37
CA GLY A 95 14.92 -7.65 -23.97
C GLY A 95 16.11 -6.70 -23.81
N LYS A 96 17.17 -6.84 -24.60
CA LYS A 96 18.30 -5.88 -24.66
C LYS A 96 18.96 -5.90 -26.03
N VAL A 97 19.36 -4.75 -26.54
CA VAL A 97 20.00 -4.60 -27.85
C VAL A 97 21.16 -3.63 -27.80
N THR A 98 22.07 -3.75 -28.75
CA THR A 98 23.13 -2.76 -29.00
C THR A 98 22.83 -1.97 -30.27
N ALA A 99 23.54 -0.86 -30.48
CA ALA A 99 23.46 -0.10 -31.73
C ALA A 99 23.84 -0.92 -32.97
N GLU A 100 24.62 -2.00 -32.80
CA GLU A 100 25.00 -2.91 -33.88
C GLU A 100 23.85 -3.85 -34.26
N ASP A 101 23.09 -4.33 -33.27
CA ASP A 101 21.91 -5.17 -33.50
C ASP A 101 20.83 -4.40 -34.25
N VAL A 102 20.56 -3.16 -33.83
CA VAL A 102 19.62 -2.27 -34.52
C VAL A 102 20.11 -1.89 -35.92
N LYS A 103 21.42 -1.63 -36.08
CA LYS A 103 22.00 -1.37 -37.41
C LYS A 103 21.74 -2.54 -38.36
N ASN A 104 21.98 -3.77 -37.91
CA ASN A 104 21.84 -4.97 -38.74
C ASN A 104 20.36 -5.29 -39.02
N ARG A 105 19.45 -5.09 -38.06
CA ARG A 105 18.02 -5.34 -38.23
C ARG A 105 17.35 -4.35 -39.19
N PHE A 106 17.69 -3.07 -39.09
CA PHE A 106 17.06 -1.98 -39.84
C PHE A 106 17.92 -1.47 -41.02
N ASN A 107 18.99 -2.19 -41.37
CA ASN A 107 19.88 -1.88 -42.50
C ASN A 107 20.46 -0.45 -42.53
N TYR A 108 20.79 0.10 -41.36
CA TYR A 108 21.43 1.43 -41.29
C TYR A 108 22.84 1.41 -41.87
N ARG A 109 23.18 2.46 -42.64
CA ARG A 109 24.52 2.63 -43.25
C ARG A 109 25.66 2.63 -42.21
N GLY A 110 25.42 3.14 -41.00
CA GLY A 110 26.42 3.22 -39.93
C GLY A 110 25.85 3.12 -38.52
N LYS A 111 26.70 2.76 -37.54
CA LYS A 111 26.31 2.60 -36.13
C LYS A 111 25.77 3.89 -35.51
N ASN A 112 26.26 5.04 -35.97
CA ASN A 112 25.87 6.34 -35.42
C ASN A 112 24.38 6.65 -35.66
N ALA A 113 23.80 6.24 -36.79
CA ALA A 113 22.38 6.45 -37.07
C ALA A 113 21.49 5.65 -36.11
N ALA A 114 21.79 4.36 -35.93
CA ALA A 114 21.11 3.50 -34.96
C ALA A 114 21.30 4.00 -33.52
N SER A 115 22.52 4.39 -33.15
CA SER A 115 22.82 4.93 -31.82
C SER A 115 22.11 6.26 -31.55
N ALA A 116 21.98 7.14 -32.55
CA ALA A 116 21.29 8.42 -32.40
C ALA A 116 19.78 8.21 -32.15
N ARG A 117 19.16 7.26 -32.87
CA ARG A 117 17.75 6.86 -32.70
C ARG A 117 17.51 6.27 -31.30
N LEU A 118 18.35 5.34 -30.88
CA LEU A 118 18.28 4.73 -29.54
C LEU A 118 18.51 5.75 -28.42
N ASN A 119 19.47 6.67 -28.59
CA ASN A 119 19.68 7.74 -27.61
C ASN A 119 18.47 8.67 -27.52
N ARG A 120 17.83 9.03 -28.64
CA ARG A 120 16.60 9.83 -28.62
C ARG A 120 15.48 9.13 -27.84
N LEU A 121 15.30 7.83 -28.04
CA LEU A 121 14.34 7.01 -27.29
C LEU A 121 14.66 6.95 -25.79
N CYS A 122 15.94 6.99 -25.42
CA CYS A 122 16.35 7.13 -24.02
C CYS A 122 16.06 8.53 -23.46
N ASP A 123 16.32 9.57 -24.24
CA ASP A 123 16.12 10.95 -23.84
C ASP A 123 14.61 11.25 -23.66
N SER A 124 13.74 10.53 -24.37
CA SER A 124 12.28 10.56 -24.18
C SER A 124 11.78 9.61 -23.08
N GLY A 125 12.67 8.91 -22.36
CA GLY A 125 12.30 8.02 -21.25
C GLY A 125 11.70 6.67 -21.65
N LEU A 126 11.72 6.31 -22.94
CA LEU A 126 11.10 5.09 -23.45
C LEU A 126 12.00 3.86 -23.41
N LEU A 127 13.31 4.08 -23.27
CA LEU A 127 14.33 3.04 -23.16
C LEU A 127 15.37 3.46 -22.12
N HIS A 128 15.99 2.48 -21.49
CA HIS A 128 17.14 2.66 -20.64
C HIS A 128 18.43 2.23 -21.35
N LYS A 129 19.54 2.90 -21.02
CA LYS A 129 20.87 2.54 -21.52
C LYS A 129 21.84 2.24 -20.38
N LYS A 130 22.64 1.19 -20.56
CA LYS A 130 23.70 0.80 -19.63
C LYS A 130 24.97 0.45 -20.38
N GLN A 131 26.07 1.08 -19.99
CA GLN A 131 27.39 0.75 -20.51
C GLN A 131 27.96 -0.45 -19.76
N VAL A 132 28.36 -1.48 -20.50
CA VAL A 132 29.03 -2.67 -19.98
C VAL A 132 30.34 -2.84 -20.76
N GLY A 133 31.43 -2.37 -20.16
CA GLY A 133 32.75 -2.32 -20.80
C GLY A 133 32.77 -1.38 -22.02
N LYS A 134 33.10 -1.92 -23.19
CA LYS A 134 33.17 -1.18 -24.47
C LYS A 134 31.84 -1.10 -25.21
N LYS A 135 30.78 -1.78 -24.73
CA LYS A 135 29.47 -1.85 -25.40
C LYS A 135 28.41 -1.13 -24.57
N VAL A 136 27.46 -0.51 -25.27
CA VAL A 136 26.27 0.10 -24.67
C VAL A 136 25.07 -0.76 -25.04
N PHE A 137 24.32 -1.17 -24.02
CA PHE A 137 23.07 -1.92 -24.16
C PHE A 137 21.89 -1.00 -23.89
N PHE A 138 20.85 -1.17 -24.70
CA PHE A 138 19.57 -0.51 -24.60
C PHE A 138 18.52 -1.56 -24.27
N PHE A 139 17.64 -1.26 -23.32
CA PHE A 139 16.60 -2.17 -22.83
C PHE A 139 15.37 -1.36 -22.45
N PRO A 140 14.18 -1.97 -22.34
CA PRO A 140 12.97 -1.30 -21.90
C PRO A 140 13.18 -0.63 -20.54
#